data_AF-A0A3A5MC23-F1
#
_entry.id   AF-A0A3A5MC23-F1
#
_cell.length_a   1.000
_cell.length_b   1.000
_cell.length_c   1.000
_cell.angle_alpha   90.00
_cell.angle_beta   90.00
_cell.angle_gamma   90.00
#
_symmetry.space_group_name_H-M   'P 1'
#
loop_
_entity.id
_entity.type
_entity.pdbx_description
1 polymer ?
#
loop_
_entity_poly.entity_id
_entity_poly.type
_entity_poly.pdbx_seq_one_letter_code
_entity_poly.pdbx_strand_id
1 'polypeptide(L)'
;MTMRDVSVSSSARSRIRSFSVWVWIAGAAALAVGALNTFADVGLGEDGFAMIADNENPWEVANPPVFEPDGVSYAGEGSGLIRIPRLDHDQAPYAVQLIAGDYLDLYMTEAADLDRPADDRGYPTSLGYLYDSDDDVLVLPPDADLELWVRTDAPWSFTLQKAEVVEMTDGFASGTGNDFLVYRGDAVSARFVHKGEGIFYVTVQTRGERRDQPIIESGEVDQRLSWDPTDAVYISIEADDDRGAWSVDIDELAPENPDAAASPRGTP
;
A
#
# COMPACT_ATOMS: atom_id res chain seq x y z
N MET A 1 34.60 -55.21 -13.16
CA MET A 1 35.02 -54.15 -12.23
C MET A 1 33.77 -53.69 -11.51
N THR A 2 33.40 -54.38 -10.44
CA THR A 2 32.10 -54.27 -9.77
C THR A 2 32.18 -53.22 -8.66
N MET A 3 31.28 -52.25 -8.69
CA MET A 3 31.10 -51.25 -7.63
C MET A 3 30.93 -51.96 -6.29
N ARG A 4 31.81 -51.64 -5.32
CA ARG A 4 31.61 -52.06 -3.93
C ARG A 4 30.48 -51.22 -3.36
N ASP A 5 29.37 -51.86 -3.05
CA ASP A 5 28.34 -51.32 -2.16
C ASP A 5 28.99 -50.93 -0.83
N VAL A 6 29.05 -49.62 -0.56
CA VAL A 6 29.49 -49.11 0.72
C VAL A 6 28.35 -49.33 1.71
N SER A 7 28.35 -50.48 2.38
CA SER A 7 27.40 -50.79 3.44
C SER A 7 27.74 -49.98 4.69
N VAL A 8 27.13 -48.80 4.84
CA VAL A 8 27.23 -48.00 6.07
C VAL A 8 26.50 -48.76 7.19
N SER A 9 27.23 -49.11 8.26
CA SER A 9 26.68 -49.85 9.41
C SER A 9 25.48 -49.11 10.03
N SER A 10 24.56 -49.86 10.64
CA SER A 10 23.36 -49.29 11.29
C SER A 10 23.72 -48.26 12.37
N SER A 11 24.84 -48.45 13.08
CA SER A 11 25.38 -47.50 14.04
C SER A 11 25.90 -46.22 13.39
N ALA A 12 26.53 -46.30 12.21
CA ALA A 12 26.95 -45.14 11.44
C ALA A 12 25.74 -44.39 10.84
N ARG A 13 24.71 -45.08 10.34
CA ARG A 13 23.44 -44.44 9.93
C ARG A 13 22.71 -43.77 11.08
N SER A 14 22.69 -44.39 12.26
CA SER A 14 22.10 -43.79 13.46
C SER A 14 22.85 -42.54 13.89
N ARG A 15 24.19 -42.55 13.83
CA ARG A 15 25.04 -41.39 14.16
C ARG A 15 24.91 -40.25 13.14
N ILE A 16 24.82 -40.59 11.85
CA ILE A 16 24.59 -39.60 10.78
C ILE A 16 23.19 -39.00 10.90
N ARG A 17 22.15 -39.81 11.17
CA ARG A 17 20.79 -39.30 11.42
C ARG A 17 20.75 -38.40 12.65
N SER A 18 21.37 -38.79 13.76
CA SER A 18 21.41 -37.94 14.95
C SER A 18 22.18 -36.65 14.69
N PHE A 19 23.29 -36.70 13.95
CA PHE A 19 24.07 -35.53 13.59
C PHE A 19 23.27 -34.58 12.68
N SER A 20 22.61 -35.10 11.64
CA SER A 20 21.74 -34.30 10.78
C SER A 20 20.55 -33.70 11.52
N VAL A 21 19.94 -34.43 12.46
CA VAL A 21 18.85 -33.89 13.30
C VAL A 21 19.36 -32.73 14.14
N TRP A 22 20.53 -32.86 14.76
CA TRP A 22 21.12 -31.78 15.55
C TRP A 22 21.54 -30.58 14.72
N VAL A 23 22.05 -30.79 13.51
CA VAL A 23 22.37 -29.70 12.56
C VAL A 23 21.10 -28.98 12.10
N TRP A 24 20.01 -29.72 11.83
CA TRP A 24 18.72 -29.11 11.48
C TRP A 24 18.10 -28.34 12.65
N ILE A 25 18.17 -28.87 13.87
CA ILE A 25 17.70 -28.16 15.07
C ILE A 25 18.53 -26.90 15.31
N ALA A 26 19.86 -26.99 15.19
CA ALA A 26 20.73 -25.83 15.36
C ALA A 26 20.52 -24.78 14.26
N GLY A 27 20.35 -25.21 13.00
CA GLY A 27 20.05 -24.32 11.88
C GLY A 27 18.67 -23.66 12.00
N ALA A 28 17.65 -24.42 12.39
CA ALA A 28 16.31 -23.88 12.64
C ALA A 28 16.28 -22.93 13.83
N ALA A 29 17.03 -23.22 14.90
CA ALA A 29 17.18 -22.30 16.03
C ALA A 29 17.94 -21.03 15.64
N ALA A 30 19.00 -21.13 14.83
CA ALA A 30 19.74 -19.97 14.33
C ALA A 30 18.88 -19.12 13.37
N LEU A 31 18.06 -19.76 12.52
CA LEU A 31 17.09 -19.06 11.67
C LEU A 31 15.95 -18.45 12.48
N ALA A 32 15.46 -19.11 13.54
CA ALA A 32 14.44 -18.55 14.41
C ALA A 32 14.99 -17.37 15.22
N VAL A 33 16.20 -17.47 15.76
CA VAL A 33 16.88 -16.35 16.45
C VAL A 33 17.23 -15.24 15.46
N GLY A 34 17.66 -15.59 14.24
CA GLY A 34 17.90 -14.63 13.17
C GLY A 34 16.62 -13.91 12.76
N ALA A 35 15.53 -14.62 12.53
CA ALA A 35 14.22 -14.04 12.24
C ALA A 35 13.72 -13.20 13.41
N LEU A 36 13.81 -13.68 14.66
CA LEU A 36 13.42 -12.92 15.85
C LEU A 36 14.30 -11.68 16.03
N ASN A 37 15.60 -11.73 15.72
CA ASN A 37 16.47 -10.56 15.77
C ASN A 37 16.24 -9.62 14.59
N THR A 38 15.94 -10.12 13.39
CA THR A 38 15.50 -9.29 12.28
C THR A 38 14.21 -8.59 12.65
N PHE A 39 13.22 -9.31 13.19
CA PHE A 39 11.99 -8.72 13.74
C PHE A 39 12.20 -7.90 15.02
N ALA A 40 13.31 -8.05 15.75
CA ALA A 40 13.62 -7.24 16.93
C ALA A 40 14.40 -5.96 16.57
N ASP A 41 15.25 -6.01 15.53
CA ASP A 41 15.80 -4.83 14.84
C ASP A 41 14.70 -4.11 14.05
N VAL A 42 13.62 -4.82 13.67
CA VAL A 42 12.31 -4.23 13.36
C VAL A 42 11.50 -4.02 14.66
N GLY A 43 12.11 -3.38 15.66
CA GLY A 43 11.44 -2.75 16.81
C GLY A 43 10.56 -3.64 17.70
N LEU A 44 11.16 -4.61 18.40
CA LEU A 44 10.56 -5.23 19.60
C LEU A 44 11.44 -4.98 20.83
N GLY A 45 11.72 -3.71 21.11
CA GLY A 45 12.33 -3.26 22.37
C GLY A 45 11.29 -3.03 23.47
N GLU A 46 11.72 -2.54 24.64
CA GLU A 46 10.79 -1.97 25.64
C GLU A 46 10.05 -0.71 25.09
N ASP A 47 10.51 -0.19 23.95
CA ASP A 47 9.83 0.77 23.05
C ASP A 47 9.35 0.07 21.75
N GLY A 48 8.84 -1.16 21.87
CA GLY A 48 8.44 -2.03 20.77
C GLY A 48 7.05 -1.67 20.24
N PHE A 49 7.01 -1.29 18.96
CA PHE A 49 5.95 -0.47 18.35
C PHE A 49 5.73 0.84 19.11
N ALA A 50 5.56 1.91 18.33
CA ALA A 50 4.69 3.04 18.64
C ALA A 50 3.32 2.61 19.19
N MET A 51 3.20 1.88 20.30
CA MET A 51 1.99 1.85 21.09
C MET A 51 1.93 3.19 21.79
N ILE A 52 1.53 4.16 20.98
CA ILE A 52 0.73 5.26 21.46
C ILE A 52 -0.33 4.61 22.38
N ALA A 53 -0.24 4.91 23.68
CA ALA A 53 -0.97 4.42 24.84
C ALA A 53 -2.51 4.23 24.66
N ASP A 54 -3.19 3.80 25.73
CA ASP A 54 -4.58 3.33 25.71
C ASP A 54 -5.65 4.43 25.44
N ASN A 55 -5.32 5.54 24.77
CA ASN A 55 -6.25 6.62 24.40
C ASN A 55 -5.92 7.36 23.08
N GLU A 56 -5.03 6.82 22.24
CA GLU A 56 -4.43 7.60 21.13
C GLU A 56 -5.15 7.60 19.79
N ASN A 57 -6.23 6.85 19.64
CA ASN A 57 -7.00 6.89 18.41
C ASN A 57 -7.98 8.06 18.45
N PRO A 58 -7.84 9.10 17.61
CA PRO A 58 -8.69 10.28 17.68
C PRO A 58 -10.18 9.96 17.44
N TRP A 59 -10.49 8.88 16.73
CA TRP A 59 -11.86 8.40 16.50
C TRP A 59 -12.51 7.72 17.71
N GLU A 60 -11.76 7.41 18.76
CA GLU A 60 -12.28 6.86 20.03
C GLU A 60 -12.59 7.98 21.05
N VAL A 61 -12.15 9.20 20.77
CA VAL A 61 -12.41 10.38 21.60
C VAL A 61 -13.80 10.94 21.29
N ALA A 62 -14.67 11.04 22.30
CA ALA A 62 -16.06 11.47 22.12
C ALA A 62 -16.21 12.87 21.49
N ASN A 63 -15.25 13.77 21.74
CA ASN A 63 -15.18 15.09 21.11
C ASN A 63 -13.72 15.38 20.75
N PRO A 64 -13.23 14.85 19.62
CA PRO A 64 -11.86 15.07 19.20
C PRO A 64 -11.67 16.53 18.77
N PRO A 65 -10.45 17.09 18.89
CA PRO A 65 -10.12 18.37 18.28
C PRO A 65 -10.48 18.35 16.79
N VAL A 66 -11.10 19.43 16.31
CA VAL A 66 -11.38 19.62 14.88
C VAL A 66 -10.42 20.68 14.35
N PHE A 67 -9.68 20.34 13.31
CA PHE A 67 -8.73 21.23 12.67
C PHE A 67 -9.38 21.89 11.45
N GLU A 68 -9.24 23.20 11.38
CA GLU A 68 -9.80 24.03 10.32
C GLU A 68 -8.72 24.38 9.29
N PRO A 69 -9.07 24.53 8.00
CA PRO A 69 -8.12 24.90 6.96
C PRO A 69 -7.63 26.35 7.07
N ASP A 70 -6.37 26.55 6.71
CA ASP A 70 -5.83 27.84 6.25
C ASP A 70 -5.51 27.74 4.75
N GLY A 71 -6.51 28.02 3.92
CA GLY A 71 -6.43 27.81 2.47
C GLY A 71 -6.39 26.32 2.13
N VAL A 72 -5.24 25.85 1.63
CA VAL A 72 -4.98 24.42 1.35
C VAL A 72 -4.18 23.75 2.46
N SER A 73 -3.78 24.48 3.50
CA SER A 73 -2.93 23.97 4.56
C SER A 73 -3.75 23.64 5.80
N TYR A 74 -3.33 22.59 6.50
CA TYR A 74 -3.82 22.21 7.81
C TYR A 74 -2.65 22.12 8.77
N ALA A 75 -2.87 22.51 10.02
CA ALA A 75 -1.86 22.41 11.07
C ALA A 75 -2.53 22.16 12.42
N GLY A 76 -1.80 21.50 13.30
CA GLY A 76 -2.31 21.14 14.62
C GLY A 76 -1.22 20.69 15.57
N GLU A 77 -1.62 20.50 16.82
CA GLU A 77 -0.83 19.79 17.81
C GLU A 77 -1.57 18.50 18.18
N GLY A 78 -0.88 17.36 18.06
CA GLY A 78 -1.44 16.06 18.37
C GLY A 78 -2.54 15.59 17.40
N SER A 79 -3.36 14.66 17.89
CA SER A 79 -4.36 13.95 17.08
C SER A 79 -5.72 14.66 17.04
N GLY A 80 -6.48 14.43 15.96
CA GLY A 80 -7.82 15.00 15.81
C GLY A 80 -8.45 14.72 14.44
N LEU A 81 -9.40 15.58 14.07
CA LEU A 81 -10.28 15.39 12.92
C LEU A 81 -10.27 16.60 11.99
N ILE A 82 -10.30 16.35 10.70
CA ILE A 82 -10.59 17.32 9.64
C ILE A 82 -11.89 16.89 8.97
N ARG A 83 -12.82 17.84 8.79
CA ARG A 83 -14.09 17.60 8.10
C ARG A 83 -14.18 18.45 6.86
N ILE A 84 -14.45 17.83 5.71
CA ILE A 84 -14.66 18.54 4.45
C ILE A 84 -16.02 18.14 3.88
N PRO A 85 -16.97 19.09 3.75
CA PRO A 85 -18.29 18.81 3.21
C PRO A 85 -18.23 18.24 1.79
N ARG A 86 -19.18 17.35 1.44
CA ARG A 86 -19.29 16.74 0.11
C ARG A 86 -19.27 17.77 -1.03
N LEU A 87 -19.97 18.87 -0.81
CA LEU A 87 -20.10 19.95 -1.79
C LEU A 87 -18.76 20.67 -2.06
N ASP A 88 -17.85 20.68 -1.10
CA ASP A 88 -16.59 21.39 -1.21
C ASP A 88 -15.53 20.54 -1.92
N HIS A 89 -15.53 19.22 -1.65
CA HIS A 89 -14.57 18.33 -2.28
C HIS A 89 -15.03 17.78 -3.64
N ASP A 90 -16.33 17.74 -3.93
CA ASP A 90 -16.90 17.34 -5.25
C ASP A 90 -16.32 16.01 -5.76
N GLN A 91 -16.05 15.10 -4.83
CA GLN A 91 -15.34 13.83 -5.05
C GLN A 91 -13.98 13.94 -5.78
N ALA A 92 -13.37 15.12 -5.92
CA ALA A 92 -12.04 15.26 -6.53
C ALA A 92 -10.97 14.54 -5.68
N PRO A 93 -9.97 13.88 -6.30
CA PRO A 93 -8.84 13.32 -5.56
C PRO A 93 -7.99 14.44 -4.96
N TYR A 94 -7.42 14.20 -3.78
CA TYR A 94 -6.51 15.12 -3.11
C TYR A 94 -5.15 14.47 -2.88
N ALA A 95 -4.09 15.26 -2.95
CA ALA A 95 -2.76 14.89 -2.49
C ALA A 95 -2.52 15.56 -1.13
N VAL A 96 -2.05 14.78 -0.18
CA VAL A 96 -1.57 15.28 1.12
C VAL A 96 -0.05 15.23 1.13
N GLN A 97 0.58 16.36 1.41
CA GLN A 97 2.03 16.49 1.51
C GLN A 97 2.42 17.11 2.85
N LEU A 98 3.33 16.47 3.58
CA LEU A 98 3.83 16.96 4.86
C LEU A 98 4.67 18.23 4.67
N ILE A 99 4.34 19.29 5.40
CA ILE A 99 5.13 20.54 5.41
C ILE A 99 6.11 20.52 6.59
N ALA A 100 5.62 20.10 7.76
CA ALA A 100 6.40 20.02 8.99
C ALA A 100 5.77 19.01 9.95
N GLY A 101 6.62 18.37 10.75
CA GLY A 101 6.24 17.32 11.69
C GLY A 101 7.26 16.18 11.59
N ASP A 102 7.35 15.38 12.64
CA ASP A 102 8.26 14.22 12.66
C ASP A 102 7.57 12.99 12.08
N TYR A 103 6.26 12.85 12.32
CA TYR A 103 5.45 11.78 11.78
C TYR A 103 3.96 12.07 11.89
N LEU A 104 3.19 11.54 10.95
CA LEU A 104 1.73 11.70 10.92
C LEU A 104 1.06 10.52 10.23
N ASP A 105 0.12 9.86 10.92
CA ASP A 105 -0.77 8.89 10.29
C ASP A 105 -2.07 9.57 9.83
N LEU A 106 -2.53 9.20 8.64
CA LEU A 106 -3.83 9.61 8.10
C LEU A 106 -4.78 8.42 8.04
N TYR A 107 -6.02 8.65 8.49
CA TYR A 107 -7.13 7.71 8.33
C TYR A 107 -8.36 8.42 7.78
N MET A 108 -9.25 7.65 7.16
CA MET A 108 -10.51 8.15 6.59
C MET A 108 -11.68 7.30 7.06
N THR A 109 -12.75 7.95 7.51
CA THR A 109 -14.01 7.24 7.80
C THR A 109 -14.65 6.77 6.49
N GLU A 110 -15.12 5.52 6.49
CA GLU A 110 -15.85 4.98 5.34
C GLU A 110 -17.21 5.66 5.18
N ALA A 111 -17.67 5.80 3.93
CA ALA A 111 -18.94 6.47 3.62
C ALA A 111 -20.14 5.87 4.39
N ALA A 112 -20.15 4.54 4.54
CA ALA A 112 -21.21 3.81 5.23
C ALA A 112 -21.27 4.08 6.74
N ASP A 113 -20.20 4.60 7.33
CA ASP A 113 -20.10 4.86 8.77
C ASP A 113 -20.39 6.31 9.17
N LEU A 114 -20.36 7.26 8.22
CA LEU A 114 -20.59 8.68 8.50
C LEU A 114 -21.96 8.96 9.12
N ASP A 115 -23.00 8.28 8.66
CA ASP A 115 -24.37 8.44 9.17
C ASP A 115 -24.68 7.59 10.41
N ARG A 116 -23.72 6.78 10.88
CA ARG A 116 -23.91 5.89 12.02
C ARG A 116 -23.53 6.60 13.33
N PRO A 117 -24.20 6.27 14.45
CA PRO A 117 -23.75 6.70 15.78
C PRO A 117 -22.30 6.31 16.01
N ALA A 118 -21.52 7.16 16.70
CA ALA A 118 -20.08 6.95 16.90
C ALA A 118 -19.73 5.56 17.45
N ASP A 119 -20.50 5.07 18.43
CA ASP A 119 -20.29 3.75 19.04
C ASP A 119 -20.56 2.56 18.10
N ASP A 120 -21.25 2.79 16.97
CA ASP A 120 -21.60 1.77 15.98
C ASP A 120 -20.70 1.83 14.73
N ARG A 121 -19.82 2.82 14.59
CA ARG A 121 -18.97 2.99 13.40
C ARG A 121 -17.88 1.91 13.33
N GLY A 122 -17.50 1.53 12.12
CA GLY A 122 -16.27 0.78 11.87
C GLY A 122 -15.02 1.61 12.16
N TYR A 123 -13.88 0.92 12.23
CA TYR A 123 -12.58 1.60 12.30
C TYR A 123 -12.30 2.34 10.99
N PRO A 124 -11.77 3.56 11.03
CA PRO A 124 -11.43 4.28 9.80
C PRO A 124 -10.29 3.56 9.06
N THR A 125 -10.28 3.70 7.75
CA THR A 125 -9.29 3.08 6.88
C THR A 125 -8.01 3.91 6.87
N SER A 126 -6.86 3.27 7.09
CA SER A 126 -5.55 3.91 6.99
C SER A 126 -5.28 4.34 5.55
N LEU A 127 -4.93 5.61 5.38
CA LEU A 127 -4.54 6.19 4.10
C LEU A 127 -3.03 6.19 3.92
N GLY A 128 -2.25 6.25 4.99
CA GLY A 128 -0.80 6.28 4.90
C GLY A 128 -0.15 6.92 6.10
N TYR A 129 1.16 6.80 6.13
CA TYR A 129 2.04 7.38 7.12
C TYR A 129 2.95 8.37 6.40
N LEU A 130 2.98 9.60 6.88
CA LEU A 130 3.85 10.67 6.37
C LEU A 130 4.99 10.84 7.36
N TYR A 131 6.21 10.64 6.90
CA TYR A 131 7.42 10.80 7.72
C TYR A 131 8.38 11.83 7.11
N ASP A 132 8.52 11.80 5.78
CA ASP A 132 9.36 12.71 5.04
C ASP A 132 8.51 13.76 4.31
N SER A 133 9.09 14.95 4.06
CA SER A 133 8.38 16.04 3.35
C SER A 133 8.09 15.73 1.87
N ASP A 134 8.75 14.72 1.34
CA ASP A 134 8.61 14.28 -0.05
C ASP A 134 7.56 13.15 -0.16
N ASP A 135 6.98 12.70 0.95
CA ASP A 135 5.90 11.72 0.98
C ASP A 135 4.59 12.40 0.57
N ASP A 136 3.93 11.82 -0.44
CA ASP A 136 2.60 12.23 -0.89
C ASP A 136 1.58 11.10 -0.69
N VAL A 137 0.47 11.41 -0.02
CA VAL A 137 -0.65 10.47 0.16
C VAL A 137 -1.84 10.90 -0.69
N LEU A 138 -2.24 10.03 -1.62
CA LEU A 138 -3.49 10.21 -2.36
C LEU A 138 -4.71 9.89 -1.48
N VAL A 139 -5.63 10.83 -1.41
CA VAL A 139 -6.93 10.72 -0.74
C VAL A 139 -8.01 10.71 -1.80
N LEU A 140 -8.87 9.68 -1.77
CA LEU A 140 -10.05 9.57 -2.63
C LEU A 140 -11.31 9.81 -1.78
N PRO A 141 -11.90 11.03 -1.80
CA PRO A 141 -13.06 11.31 -0.97
C PRO A 141 -14.26 10.40 -1.33
N PRO A 142 -15.05 9.99 -0.32
CA PRO A 142 -16.27 9.21 -0.55
C PRO A 142 -17.35 10.04 -1.25
N ASP A 143 -18.47 9.41 -1.62
CA ASP A 143 -19.68 10.14 -2.04
C ASP A 143 -20.50 10.68 -0.84
N ALA A 144 -19.82 11.29 0.11
CA ALA A 144 -20.36 11.81 1.37
C ALA A 144 -19.37 12.84 1.93
N ASP A 145 -19.65 13.43 3.09
CA ASP A 145 -18.67 14.31 3.75
C ASP A 145 -17.37 13.52 4.04
N LEU A 146 -16.23 14.16 3.85
CA LEU A 146 -14.94 13.56 4.14
C LEU A 146 -14.56 13.81 5.61
N GLU A 147 -14.43 12.73 6.40
CA GLU A 147 -13.83 12.76 7.73
C GLU A 147 -12.41 12.17 7.68
N LEU A 148 -11.41 13.05 7.75
CA LEU A 148 -9.98 12.72 7.79
C LEU A 148 -9.45 12.80 9.21
N TRP A 149 -8.95 11.70 9.73
CA TRP A 149 -8.39 11.60 11.06
C TRP A 149 -6.87 11.71 11.00
N VAL A 150 -6.33 12.60 11.82
CA VAL A 150 -4.89 12.78 12.00
C VAL A 150 -4.50 12.12 13.32
N ARG A 151 -3.56 11.18 13.27
CA ARG A 151 -3.01 10.54 14.47
C ARG A 151 -1.51 10.79 14.58
N THR A 152 -1.15 11.49 15.65
CA THR A 152 0.23 11.85 16.05
C THR A 152 0.21 12.43 17.48
N ASP A 153 1.34 12.42 18.18
CA ASP A 153 1.53 13.11 19.46
C ASP A 153 2.34 14.41 19.34
N ALA A 154 2.80 14.75 18.14
CA ALA A 154 3.66 15.89 17.85
C ALA A 154 2.92 17.03 17.13
N PRO A 155 3.48 18.26 17.11
CA PRO A 155 3.04 19.31 16.21
C PRO A 155 3.25 18.94 14.74
N TRP A 156 2.31 19.31 13.88
CA TRP A 156 2.35 18.97 12.46
C TRP A 156 1.71 20.05 11.60
N SER A 157 2.05 20.04 10.32
CA SER A 157 1.35 20.74 9.26
C SER A 157 1.52 20.04 7.92
N PHE A 158 0.46 20.03 7.10
CA PHE A 158 0.47 19.48 5.75
C PHE A 158 -0.36 20.33 4.80
N THR A 159 -0.15 20.15 3.49
CA THR A 159 -1.09 20.63 2.47
C THR A 159 -2.08 19.53 2.11
N LEU A 160 -3.32 19.90 1.82
CA LEU A 160 -4.34 19.05 1.24
C LEU A 160 -4.87 19.79 0.00
N GLN A 161 -4.36 19.42 -1.16
CA GLN A 161 -4.64 20.07 -2.42
C GLN A 161 -5.24 19.08 -3.42
N LYS A 162 -6.01 19.56 -4.39
CA LYS A 162 -6.51 18.69 -5.46
C LYS A 162 -5.31 18.05 -6.17
N ALA A 163 -5.31 16.73 -6.26
CA ALA A 163 -4.23 15.99 -6.90
C ALA A 163 -4.25 16.23 -8.41
N GLU A 164 -3.07 16.42 -8.98
CA GLU A 164 -2.87 16.24 -10.41
C GLU A 164 -2.76 14.73 -10.66
N VAL A 165 -3.74 14.18 -11.40
CA VAL A 165 -3.81 12.75 -11.68
C VAL A 165 -3.79 12.57 -13.20
N VAL A 166 -2.82 11.80 -13.70
CA VAL A 166 -2.61 11.55 -15.12
C VAL A 166 -3.52 10.43 -15.59
N GLU A 167 -4.36 10.70 -16.59
CA GLU A 167 -5.27 9.69 -17.13
C GLU A 167 -4.59 8.78 -18.17
N MET A 168 -4.64 7.47 -17.93
CA MET A 168 -4.10 6.41 -18.80
C MET A 168 -5.08 6.05 -19.92
N THR A 169 -5.29 6.96 -20.87
CA THR A 169 -6.32 6.79 -21.91
C THR A 169 -6.08 5.63 -22.88
N ASP A 170 -4.83 5.22 -23.07
CA ASP A 170 -4.42 4.09 -23.92
C ASP A 170 -4.02 2.85 -23.11
N GLY A 171 -4.22 2.89 -21.79
CA GLY A 171 -3.82 1.80 -20.89
C GLY A 171 -2.31 1.75 -20.63
N PHE A 172 -1.53 2.75 -21.00
CA PHE A 172 -0.09 2.77 -20.75
C PHE A 172 0.37 4.08 -20.10
N ALA A 173 1.34 3.98 -19.19
CA ALA A 173 2.04 5.12 -18.62
C ALA A 173 3.49 4.74 -18.31
N SER A 174 4.37 5.73 -18.31
CA SER A 174 5.76 5.55 -17.91
C SER A 174 6.34 6.84 -17.37
N GLY A 175 7.25 6.74 -16.41
CA GLY A 175 7.84 7.91 -15.78
C GLY A 175 9.06 7.57 -14.92
N THR A 176 9.47 8.57 -14.16
CA THR A 176 10.48 8.52 -13.12
C THR A 176 9.91 9.26 -11.90
N GLY A 177 10.29 8.86 -10.70
CA GLY A 177 9.76 9.51 -9.50
C GLY A 177 8.32 9.14 -9.17
N ASN A 178 7.75 9.92 -8.24
CA ASN A 178 6.38 9.76 -7.77
C ASN A 178 5.37 10.24 -8.82
N ASP A 179 4.23 9.56 -8.93
CA ASP A 179 3.14 9.97 -9.82
C ASP A 179 1.78 9.41 -9.35
N PHE A 180 0.70 10.09 -9.74
CA PHE A 180 -0.67 9.63 -9.55
C PHE A 180 -1.33 9.40 -10.90
N LEU A 181 -1.70 8.16 -11.17
CA LEU A 181 -2.37 7.77 -12.41
C LEU A 181 -3.84 7.42 -12.14
N VAL A 182 -4.67 7.56 -13.17
CA VAL A 182 -6.03 7.02 -13.18
C VAL A 182 -6.29 6.25 -14.47
N TYR A 183 -6.82 5.05 -14.33
CA TYR A 183 -7.37 4.27 -15.42
C TYR A 183 -8.89 4.20 -15.30
N ARG A 184 -9.58 4.44 -16.41
CA ARG A 184 -11.04 4.38 -16.53
C ARG A 184 -11.41 3.44 -17.65
N GLY A 185 -11.71 2.20 -17.31
CA GLY A 185 -12.08 1.17 -18.26
C GLY A 185 -12.32 -0.17 -17.58
N ASP A 186 -12.65 -1.18 -18.37
CA ASP A 186 -13.16 -2.45 -17.87
C ASP A 186 -12.06 -3.45 -17.45
N ALA A 187 -10.79 -3.14 -17.70
CA ALA A 187 -9.69 -4.03 -17.34
C ALA A 187 -9.55 -4.15 -15.81
N VAL A 188 -9.18 -5.36 -15.37
CA VAL A 188 -9.08 -5.73 -13.95
C VAL A 188 -7.65 -6.05 -13.51
N SER A 189 -6.66 -5.79 -14.36
CA SER A 189 -5.26 -6.03 -14.04
C SER A 189 -4.31 -5.14 -14.83
N ALA A 190 -3.12 -4.96 -14.29
CA ALA A 190 -2.02 -4.29 -14.96
C ALA A 190 -0.68 -4.91 -14.59
N ARG A 191 0.28 -4.72 -15.50
CA ARG A 191 1.68 -5.03 -15.30
C ARG A 191 2.44 -3.77 -14.91
N PHE A 192 3.18 -3.87 -13.81
CA PHE A 192 4.03 -2.83 -13.26
C PHE A 192 5.49 -3.24 -13.44
N VAL A 193 6.25 -2.39 -14.10
CA VAL A 193 7.67 -2.62 -14.35
C VAL A 193 8.46 -1.45 -13.80
N HIS A 194 9.53 -1.74 -13.06
CA HIS A 194 10.53 -0.77 -12.65
C HIS A 194 11.91 -1.26 -13.05
N LYS A 195 12.73 -0.37 -13.62
CA LYS A 195 14.11 -0.64 -14.01
C LYS A 195 15.02 0.39 -13.39
N GLY A 196 15.87 -0.06 -12.48
CA GLY A 196 16.78 0.81 -11.76
C GLY A 196 17.15 0.25 -10.39
N GLU A 197 17.87 1.07 -9.64
CA GLU A 197 18.11 0.89 -8.22
C GLU A 197 17.11 1.76 -7.43
N GLY A 198 16.93 1.52 -6.14
CA GLY A 198 16.01 2.32 -5.30
C GLY A 198 14.66 1.66 -5.05
N ILE A 199 13.77 2.41 -4.39
CA ILE A 199 12.44 1.95 -3.98
C ILE A 199 11.48 2.08 -5.16
N PHE A 200 10.60 1.08 -5.31
CA PHE A 200 9.41 1.17 -6.16
C PHE A 200 8.21 0.63 -5.38
N TYR A 201 7.35 1.56 -4.98
CA TYR A 201 6.12 1.30 -4.27
C TYR A 201 4.93 1.70 -5.14
N VAL A 202 3.96 0.80 -5.27
CA VAL A 202 2.74 1.03 -6.05
C VAL A 202 1.55 0.74 -5.19
N THR A 203 0.64 1.69 -5.00
CA THR A 203 -0.65 1.46 -4.34
C THR A 203 -1.78 1.58 -5.36
N VAL A 204 -2.61 0.55 -5.45
CA VAL A 204 -3.86 0.57 -6.22
C VAL A 204 -5.03 0.92 -5.29
N GLN A 205 -5.84 1.90 -5.71
CA GLN A 205 -6.99 2.42 -4.95
C GLN A 205 -8.24 2.50 -5.83
N THR A 206 -9.35 1.99 -5.32
CA THR A 206 -10.68 2.18 -5.89
C THR A 206 -11.52 2.96 -4.89
N ARG A 207 -12.58 3.64 -5.35
CA ARG A 207 -13.42 4.43 -4.44
C ARG A 207 -14.27 3.53 -3.56
N GLY A 208 -14.22 3.77 -2.26
CA GLY A 208 -15.09 3.08 -1.30
C GLY A 208 -14.64 1.66 -0.96
N GLU A 209 -13.51 1.21 -1.49
CA GLU A 209 -12.89 -0.05 -1.08
C GLU A 209 -11.57 0.22 -0.36
N ARG A 210 -11.09 -0.81 0.33
CA ARG A 210 -9.86 -0.74 1.11
C ARG A 210 -8.66 -0.69 0.15
N ARG A 211 -7.60 0.02 0.54
CA ARG A 211 -6.30 0.03 -0.15
C ARG A 211 -5.75 -1.39 -0.19
N ASP A 212 -5.99 -2.11 -1.28
CA ASP A 212 -5.90 -3.56 -1.19
C ASP A 212 -4.60 -4.17 -1.70
N GLN A 213 -3.74 -3.47 -2.46
CA GLN A 213 -2.58 -4.16 -3.05
C GLN A 213 -1.37 -3.26 -3.29
N PRO A 214 -0.41 -3.19 -2.34
CA PRO A 214 0.87 -2.59 -2.61
C PRO A 214 1.85 -3.57 -3.27
N ILE A 215 2.58 -3.13 -4.30
CA ILE A 215 3.90 -3.71 -4.60
C ILE A 215 4.92 -2.95 -3.75
N ILE A 216 5.76 -3.66 -3.00
CA ILE A 216 6.81 -3.08 -2.18
C ILE A 216 8.11 -3.79 -2.53
N GLU A 217 8.94 -3.16 -3.36
CA GLU A 217 10.21 -3.78 -3.77
C GLU A 217 11.31 -2.73 -3.90
N SER A 218 12.55 -3.17 -3.66
CA SER A 218 13.75 -2.41 -3.95
C SER A 218 14.47 -3.00 -5.16
N GLY A 219 14.74 -2.20 -6.19
CA GLY A 219 15.41 -2.61 -7.42
C GLY A 219 14.45 -2.90 -8.57
N GLU A 220 14.79 -3.87 -9.43
CA GLU A 220 14.00 -4.18 -10.62
C GLU A 220 12.69 -4.91 -10.27
N VAL A 221 11.59 -4.47 -10.89
CA VAL A 221 10.25 -5.03 -10.70
C VAL A 221 9.65 -5.38 -12.04
N ASP A 222 8.96 -6.52 -12.08
CA ASP A 222 8.11 -6.96 -13.19
C ASP A 222 6.99 -7.82 -12.60
N GLN A 223 5.93 -7.16 -12.13
CA GLN A 223 4.84 -7.80 -11.42
C GLN A 223 3.48 -7.42 -12.01
N ARG A 224 2.47 -8.23 -11.71
CA ARG A 224 1.07 -7.93 -12.05
C ARG A 224 0.24 -7.81 -10.79
N LEU A 225 -0.66 -6.83 -10.77
CA LEU A 225 -1.72 -6.71 -9.77
C LEU A 225 -3.07 -6.80 -10.45
N SER A 226 -4.09 -7.18 -9.68
CA SER A 226 -5.47 -7.29 -10.16
C SER A 226 -6.42 -6.73 -9.13
N TRP A 227 -7.44 -6.02 -9.56
CA TRP A 227 -8.43 -5.37 -8.71
C TRP A 227 -9.84 -5.84 -9.07
N ASP A 228 -10.79 -5.56 -8.17
CA ASP A 228 -12.19 -5.84 -8.44
C ASP A 228 -12.76 -4.88 -9.51
N PRO A 229 -13.71 -5.32 -10.35
CA PRO A 229 -14.29 -4.47 -11.39
C PRO A 229 -14.85 -3.16 -10.83
N THR A 230 -14.40 -2.03 -11.40
CA THR A 230 -14.76 -0.69 -10.93
C THR A 230 -14.77 0.32 -12.08
N ASP A 231 -15.40 1.48 -11.88
CA ASP A 231 -15.46 2.55 -12.88
C ASP A 231 -14.12 3.27 -13.06
N ALA A 232 -13.29 3.30 -12.02
CA ALA A 232 -12.01 3.97 -12.02
C ALA A 232 -11.05 3.38 -11.00
N VAL A 233 -9.79 3.23 -11.42
CA VAL A 233 -8.69 2.77 -10.59
C VAL A 233 -7.65 3.87 -10.53
N TYR A 234 -7.26 4.24 -9.31
CA TYR A 234 -6.20 5.18 -9.04
C TYR A 234 -4.95 4.43 -8.65
N ILE A 235 -3.82 4.83 -9.20
CA ILE A 235 -2.52 4.20 -8.98
C ILE A 235 -1.60 5.27 -8.43
N SER A 236 -1.13 5.08 -7.20
CA SER A 236 -0.07 5.90 -6.61
C SER A 236 1.26 5.20 -6.81
N ILE A 237 2.20 5.89 -7.43
CA ILE A 237 3.57 5.41 -7.63
C ILE A 237 4.48 6.25 -6.74
N GLU A 238 5.31 5.59 -5.97
CA GLU A 238 6.39 6.18 -5.20
C GLU A 238 7.70 5.52 -5.65
N ALA A 239 8.64 6.32 -6.13
CA ALA A 239 9.90 5.86 -6.67
C ALA A 239 11.02 6.87 -6.45
N ASP A 240 12.24 6.37 -6.19
CA ASP A 240 13.42 7.23 -6.06
C ASP A 240 13.68 8.00 -7.36
N ASP A 241 13.61 9.33 -7.30
CA ASP A 241 14.04 10.20 -8.38
C ASP A 241 15.49 9.88 -8.80
N ASP A 242 15.73 9.87 -10.11
CA ASP A 242 17.02 9.60 -10.77
C ASP A 242 17.62 8.19 -10.60
N ARG A 243 16.98 7.26 -9.87
CA ARG A 243 17.54 5.91 -9.66
C ARG A 243 16.86 4.80 -10.44
N GLY A 244 15.72 5.08 -11.07
CA GLY A 244 15.07 4.16 -11.98
C GLY A 244 13.96 4.81 -12.80
N ALA A 245 13.39 4.00 -13.69
CA ALA A 245 12.23 4.37 -14.48
C ALA A 245 11.18 3.26 -14.39
N TRP A 246 9.91 3.66 -14.36
CA TRP A 246 8.78 2.75 -14.26
C TRP A 246 7.88 2.82 -15.50
N SER A 247 7.13 1.76 -15.72
CA SER A 247 6.02 1.72 -16.66
C SER A 247 4.87 0.88 -16.12
N VAL A 248 3.65 1.32 -16.41
CA VAL A 248 2.40 0.62 -16.11
C VAL A 248 1.71 0.30 -17.43
N ASP A 249 1.30 -0.94 -17.60
CA ASP A 249 0.63 -1.45 -18.80
C ASP A 249 -0.63 -2.20 -18.37
N ILE A 250 -1.80 -1.61 -18.62
CA ILE A 250 -3.10 -2.19 -18.31
C ILE A 250 -3.32 -3.40 -19.22
N ASP A 251 -3.59 -4.56 -18.65
CA ASP A 251 -3.79 -5.77 -19.47
C ASP A 251 -5.07 -5.61 -20.31
N GLU A 252 -4.97 -5.89 -21.62
CA GLU A 252 -6.17 -5.98 -22.47
C GLU A 252 -7.06 -7.12 -21.98
N LEU A 253 -8.36 -6.85 -21.81
CA LEU A 253 -9.33 -7.91 -21.56
C LEU A 253 -9.29 -8.93 -22.71
N ALA A 254 -9.24 -10.21 -22.37
CA ALA A 254 -9.49 -11.25 -23.36
C ALA A 254 -10.88 -10.99 -23.99
N PRO A 255 -11.00 -10.98 -25.33
CA PRO A 255 -12.28 -10.73 -25.95
C PRO A 255 -13.29 -11.76 -25.46
N GLU A 256 -14.51 -11.30 -25.12
CA GLU A 256 -15.60 -12.13 -24.56
C GLU A 256 -15.98 -13.33 -25.45
N ASN A 257 -15.45 -13.41 -26.67
CA ASN A 257 -15.71 -14.49 -27.61
C ASN A 257 -14.43 -14.94 -28.32
N PRO A 258 -13.75 -16.01 -27.84
CA PRO A 258 -12.56 -16.56 -28.51
C PRO A 258 -12.84 -17.12 -29.92
N ASP A 259 -14.11 -17.37 -30.26
CA ASP A 259 -14.52 -18.00 -31.54
C ASP A 259 -14.80 -17.02 -32.70
N ALA A 260 -14.67 -15.70 -32.50
CA ALA A 260 -14.83 -14.74 -33.60
C ALA A 260 -13.58 -14.62 -34.49
N ALA A 261 -12.42 -15.11 -34.02
CA ALA A 261 -11.19 -15.12 -34.78
C ALA A 261 -11.05 -16.44 -35.58
N ALA A 262 -11.27 -16.33 -36.89
CA ALA A 262 -10.98 -17.32 -37.92
C ALA A 262 -12.00 -18.47 -38.13
N SER A 263 -13.05 -18.19 -38.90
CA SER A 263 -13.49 -19.16 -39.92
C SER A 263 -12.79 -18.83 -41.25
N PRO A 264 -11.87 -19.68 -41.75
CA PRO A 264 -11.36 -19.53 -43.10
C PRO A 264 -12.54 -19.71 -44.07
N ARG A 265 -12.77 -18.73 -44.95
CA ARG A 265 -13.65 -18.94 -46.11
C ARG A 265 -13.01 -20.02 -46.99
N GLY A 266 -13.41 -21.26 -46.81
CA GLY A 266 -13.13 -22.35 -47.74
C GLY A 266 -13.96 -22.15 -49.00
N THR A 267 -13.30 -21.88 -50.12
CA THR A 267 -13.90 -21.91 -51.46
C THR A 267 -13.85 -23.33 -52.02
N PRO A 268 -14.93 -23.78 -52.64
CA PRO A 268 -14.86 -24.47 -53.94
C PRO A 268 -15.32 -23.56 -55.07
#